data_AF-A0A0Q7P8F1-F1
#
_entry.id   AF-A0A0Q7P8F1-F1
#
_cell.length_a   1.000
_cell.length_b   1.000
_cell.length_c   1.000
_cell.angle_alpha   90.00
_cell.angle_beta   90.00
_cell.angle_gamma   90.00
#
_symmetry.space_group_name_H-M   'P 1'
#
loop_
_entity.id
_entity.type
_entity.pdbx_description
1 polymer ?
#
loop_
_entity_poly.entity_id
_entity_poly.type
_entity_poly.pdbx_seq_one_letter_code
_entity_poly.pdbx_strand_id
1 'polypeptide(L)'
;MKKPSSKIREEIARLQDQLRQAETREAERIGRIALKAGLGEIEIEETELQAAFEEITRRFRGGKGSATGKRNVGDGRTAGETVTTIETGAPAGRPGEA
;
A
#
# COMPACT_ATOMS: atom_id res chain seq x y z
N MET A 1 16.98 42.36 18.70
CA MET A 1 16.98 40.94 18.31
C MET A 1 15.57 40.54 17.84
N LYS A 2 15.28 40.62 16.53
CA LYS A 2 13.95 40.25 15.95
C LYS A 2 13.99 39.01 15.05
N LYS A 3 15.17 38.38 14.94
CA LYS A 3 15.49 37.26 14.03
C LYS A 3 14.89 35.87 14.35
N PRO A 4 14.44 35.51 15.58
CA PRO A 4 13.91 34.16 15.79
C PRO A 4 12.50 33.99 15.21
N SER A 5 11.68 35.06 15.19
CA SER A 5 10.32 34.97 14.66
C SER A 5 10.26 34.84 13.13
N SER A 6 11.24 35.41 12.40
CA SER A 6 11.33 35.22 10.94
C SER A 6 11.68 33.79 10.59
N LYS A 7 12.65 33.19 11.30
CA LYS A 7 13.03 31.78 11.11
C LYS A 7 11.86 30.82 11.37
N ILE A 8 11.06 31.07 12.40
CA ILE A 8 9.87 30.26 12.67
C ILE A 8 8.85 30.38 11.53
N ARG A 9 8.61 31.59 11.01
CA ARG A 9 7.70 31.80 9.88
C ARG A 9 8.19 31.10 8.60
N GLU A 10 9.48 31.18 8.31
CA GLU A 10 10.10 30.49 7.18
C GLU A 10 9.96 28.97 7.29
N GLU A 11 10.20 28.41 8.47
CA GLU A 11 10.07 26.97 8.69
C GLU A 11 8.61 26.50 8.59
N ILE A 12 7.66 27.26 9.11
CA ILE A 12 6.23 26.96 8.95
C ILE A 12 5.85 26.96 7.46
N ALA A 13 6.28 27.96 6.69
CA ALA A 13 6.01 28.01 5.26
C ALA A 13 6.60 26.79 4.53
N ARG A 14 7.85 26.43 4.86
CA ARG A 14 8.50 25.23 4.32
C ARG A 14 7.72 23.95 4.66
N LEU A 15 7.30 23.77 5.90
CA LEU A 15 6.53 22.59 6.33
C LEU A 15 5.16 22.53 5.65
N GLN A 16 4.50 23.66 5.46
CA GLN A 16 3.24 23.75 4.71
C GLN A 16 3.45 23.39 3.23
N ASP A 17 4.54 23.80 2.62
CA ASP A 17 4.88 23.41 1.24
C ASP A 17 5.14 21.91 1.14
N GLN A 18 5.88 21.35 2.11
CA GLN A 18 6.14 19.91 2.17
C GLN A 18 4.84 19.10 2.35
N LEU A 19 3.93 19.57 3.21
CA LEU A 19 2.63 18.95 3.40
C LEU A 19 1.83 18.93 2.09
N ARG A 20 1.72 20.07 1.41
CA ARG A 20 1.01 20.18 0.12
C ARG A 20 1.61 19.27 -0.96
N GLN A 21 2.93 19.19 -1.04
CA GLN A 21 3.62 18.29 -1.97
C GLN A 21 3.34 16.82 -1.64
N ALA A 22 3.33 16.45 -0.35
CA ALA A 22 3.05 15.09 0.08
C ALA A 22 1.60 14.69 -0.25
N GLU A 23 0.63 15.56 0.04
CA GLU A 23 -0.79 15.35 -0.27
C GLU A 23 -1.03 15.22 -1.78
N THR A 24 -0.41 16.09 -2.59
CA THR A 24 -0.50 16.04 -4.06
C THR A 24 0.05 14.72 -4.59
N ARG A 25 1.23 14.30 -4.11
CA ARG A 25 1.85 13.04 -4.52
C ARG A 25 0.98 11.83 -4.17
N GLU A 26 0.32 11.85 -3.02
CA GLU A 26 -0.55 10.76 -2.61
C GLU A 26 -1.83 10.72 -3.45
N ALA A 27 -2.46 11.87 -3.69
CA ALA A 27 -3.61 11.97 -4.59
C ALA A 27 -3.27 11.44 -6.00
N GLU A 28 -2.13 11.82 -6.56
CA GLU A 28 -1.65 11.30 -7.86
C GLU A 28 -1.38 9.80 -7.83
N ARG A 29 -0.83 9.28 -6.73
CA ARG A 29 -0.55 7.85 -6.59
C ARG A 29 -1.84 7.05 -6.63
N ILE A 30 -2.84 7.45 -5.85
CA ILE A 30 -4.16 6.83 -5.83
C ILE A 30 -4.86 6.98 -7.18
N GLY A 31 -4.85 8.19 -7.76
CA GLY A 31 -5.43 8.47 -9.07
C GLY A 31 -4.83 7.59 -10.19
N ARG A 32 -3.51 7.41 -10.23
CA ARG A 32 -2.88 6.51 -11.21
C ARG A 32 -3.29 5.05 -11.05
N ILE A 33 -3.48 4.58 -9.82
CA ILE A 33 -3.96 3.22 -9.56
C ILE A 33 -5.40 3.08 -10.05
N ALA A 34 -6.24 4.06 -9.74
CA ALA A 34 -7.64 4.10 -10.17
C ALA A 34 -7.77 4.10 -11.71
N LEU A 35 -7.00 4.92 -12.41
CA LEU A 35 -7.00 4.94 -13.88
C LEU A 35 -6.56 3.59 -14.48
N LYS A 36 -5.50 2.97 -13.94
CA LYS A 36 -5.06 1.63 -14.36
C LYS A 36 -6.09 0.54 -14.08
N ALA A 37 -6.95 0.74 -13.09
CA ALA A 37 -8.05 -0.15 -12.78
C ALA A 37 -9.31 0.09 -13.65
N GLY A 38 -9.25 1.02 -14.61
CA GLY A 38 -10.36 1.34 -15.53
C GLY A 38 -11.36 2.33 -14.95
N LEU A 39 -11.10 2.93 -13.78
CA LEU A 39 -12.06 3.86 -13.14
C LEU A 39 -12.34 5.10 -13.99
N GLY A 40 -11.39 5.53 -14.83
CA GLY A 40 -11.55 6.67 -15.74
C GLY A 40 -12.44 6.40 -16.96
N GLU A 41 -12.82 5.15 -17.20
CA GLU A 41 -13.70 4.75 -18.31
C GLU A 41 -15.17 4.63 -17.88
N ILE A 42 -15.44 4.76 -16.56
CA ILE A 42 -16.77 4.63 -15.98
C ILE A 42 -17.38 6.03 -15.84
N GLU A 43 -18.57 6.22 -16.40
CA GLU A 43 -19.39 7.40 -16.13
C GLU A 43 -20.12 7.19 -14.80
N ILE A 44 -19.68 7.88 -13.75
CA ILE A 44 -20.20 7.77 -12.38
C ILE A 44 -20.20 9.15 -11.72
N GLU A 45 -21.22 9.44 -10.90
CA GLU A 45 -21.28 10.68 -10.13
C GLU A 45 -20.20 10.68 -9.03
N GLU A 46 -19.63 11.85 -8.72
CA GLU A 46 -18.61 11.99 -7.68
C GLU A 46 -19.08 11.47 -6.31
N THR A 47 -20.35 11.72 -5.95
CA THR A 47 -20.92 11.29 -4.68
C THR A 47 -21.07 9.76 -4.60
N GLU A 48 -21.44 9.11 -5.70
CA GLU A 48 -21.53 7.66 -5.81
C GLU A 48 -20.14 7.02 -5.78
N LEU A 49 -19.17 7.62 -6.48
CA LEU A 49 -17.78 7.17 -6.44
C LEU A 49 -17.18 7.27 -5.04
N GLN A 50 -17.46 8.36 -4.32
CA GLN A 50 -17.06 8.51 -2.92
C GLN A 50 -17.67 7.39 -2.05
N ALA A 51 -18.98 7.12 -2.18
CA ALA A 51 -19.64 6.05 -1.42
C ALA A 51 -19.03 4.67 -1.70
N ALA A 52 -18.61 4.40 -2.95
CA ALA A 52 -17.91 3.18 -3.31
C ALA A 52 -16.53 3.06 -2.63
N PHE A 53 -15.75 4.15 -2.57
CA PHE A 53 -14.48 4.15 -1.83
C PHE A 53 -14.66 3.96 -0.32
N GLU A 54 -15.73 4.50 0.26
CA GLU A 54 -16.08 4.27 1.66
C GLU A 54 -16.43 2.79 1.93
N GLU A 55 -17.11 2.11 1.01
CA GLU A 55 -17.39 0.67 1.11
C GLU A 55 -16.10 -0.16 1.06
N ILE A 56 -15.17 0.18 0.16
CA ILE A 56 -13.83 -0.42 0.14
C ILE A 56 -13.16 -0.24 1.51
N THR A 57 -13.21 0.97 2.07
CA THR A 57 -12.63 1.26 3.39
C THR A 57 -13.27 0.41 4.48
N ARG A 58 -14.61 0.29 4.51
CA ARG A 58 -15.33 -0.58 5.46
C ARG A 58 -14.90 -2.03 5.34
N ARG A 59 -14.78 -2.55 4.12
CA ARG A 59 -14.35 -3.93 3.84
C ARG A 59 -12.94 -4.21 4.36
N PHE A 60 -11.99 -3.30 4.12
CA PHE A 60 -10.60 -3.49 4.56
C PHE A 60 -10.38 -3.17 6.05
N ARG A 61 -11.15 -2.24 6.62
CA ARG A 61 -11.11 -1.91 8.06
C ARG A 61 -11.80 -2.98 8.91
N GLY A 62 -12.84 -3.63 8.38
CA GLY A 62 -13.62 -4.69 9.04
C GLY A 62 -12.99 -6.08 8.99
N GLY A 63 -11.67 -6.19 8.81
CA GLY A 63 -10.93 -7.42 8.52
C GLY A 63 -11.01 -8.54 9.58
N LYS A 64 -12.16 -9.20 9.68
CA LYS A 64 -12.26 -10.66 9.75
C LYS A 64 -13.15 -11.14 8.60
N GLY A 65 -12.50 -11.47 7.48
CA GLY A 65 -13.03 -12.44 6.51
C GLY A 65 -14.02 -11.92 5.46
N SER A 66 -13.50 -11.44 4.33
CA SER A 66 -13.71 -12.23 3.11
C SER A 66 -12.52 -12.02 2.18
N ALA A 67 -11.59 -12.97 2.26
CA ALA A 67 -10.88 -13.37 1.06
C ALA A 67 -11.95 -13.84 0.06
N THR A 68 -12.42 -12.94 -0.81
CA THR A 68 -13.16 -13.35 -2.01
C THR A 68 -12.14 -13.93 -3.00
N GLY A 69 -11.54 -15.05 -2.58
CA GLY A 69 -10.85 -16.00 -3.43
C GLY A 69 -11.75 -17.21 -3.59
N LYS A 70 -13.03 -17.02 -3.96
CA LYS A 70 -13.89 -18.11 -4.38
C LYS A 70 -13.50 -18.48 -5.82
N ARG A 71 -12.36 -19.17 -5.98
CA ARG A 71 -12.20 -20.07 -7.12
C ARG A 71 -12.99 -21.34 -6.79
N ASN A 72 -14.26 -21.34 -7.18
CA ASN A 72 -14.97 -22.60 -7.42
C ASN A 72 -14.32 -23.24 -8.66
N VAL A 73 -13.32 -24.10 -8.45
CA VAL A 73 -13.01 -25.17 -9.39
C VAL A 73 -13.39 -26.44 -8.66
N GLY A 74 -14.49 -27.03 -9.11
CA GLY A 74 -14.97 -28.29 -8.58
C GLY A 74 -13.93 -29.40 -8.80
N ASP A 75 -13.81 -30.21 -7.74
CA ASP A 75 -13.53 -31.64 -7.71
C ASP A 75 -12.20 -32.13 -8.30
N GLY A 76 -11.37 -32.72 -7.43
CA GLY A 76 -10.22 -33.51 -7.87
C GLY A 76 -9.04 -33.62 -6.90
N ARG A 77 -9.24 -34.32 -5.78
CA ARG A 77 -8.22 -35.11 -5.05
C ARG A 77 -7.07 -34.38 -4.33
N THR A 78 -7.17 -34.44 -3.00
CA THR A 78 -6.11 -34.80 -2.01
C THR A 78 -4.68 -34.96 -2.51
N ALA A 79 -3.73 -34.20 -1.95
CA ALA A 79 -2.59 -34.72 -1.18
C ALA A 79 -1.58 -33.60 -0.88
N GLY A 80 -1.08 -33.60 0.35
CA GLY A 80 0.34 -33.32 0.59
C GLY A 80 0.71 -31.93 1.08
N GLU A 81 1.03 -31.87 2.37
CA GLU A 81 1.95 -30.91 2.98
C GLU A 81 3.13 -30.53 2.08
N THR A 82 3.57 -29.28 2.16
CA THR A 82 4.79 -28.95 2.92
C THR A 82 5.02 -27.44 2.90
N VAL A 83 5.00 -26.86 4.09
CA VAL A 83 5.60 -25.55 4.37
C VAL A 83 7.12 -25.75 4.32
N THR A 84 7.82 -25.11 3.39
CA THR A 84 9.28 -25.03 3.43
C THR A 84 9.69 -23.72 4.09
N THR A 85 10.02 -23.82 5.38
CA THR A 85 10.83 -22.85 6.12
C THR A 85 12.17 -22.69 5.41
N ILE A 86 12.57 -21.44 5.12
CA ILE A 86 13.90 -21.15 4.57
C ILE A 86 14.86 -21.07 5.77
N GLU A 87 15.68 -22.10 5.94
CA GLU A 87 16.79 -22.11 6.90
C GLU A 87 18.03 -21.41 6.33
N THR A 88 18.60 -20.53 7.13
CA THR A 88 19.85 -19.81 6.91
C THR A 88 21.05 -20.76 6.95
N GLY A 89 21.74 -20.94 5.81
CA GLY A 89 22.94 -21.78 5.71
C GLY A 89 24.19 -20.99 5.30
N ALA A 90 25.17 -20.95 6.19
CA ALA A 90 26.55 -20.48 5.94
C ALA A 90 27.37 -21.51 5.16
N PRO A 91 28.31 -21.12 4.28
CA PRO A 91 29.34 -22.03 3.79
C PRO A 91 30.62 -21.93 4.63
N ALA A 92 30.96 -23.04 5.29
CA ALA A 92 32.26 -23.31 5.87
C ALA A 92 33.32 -23.54 4.77
N GLY A 93 34.54 -23.04 4.96
CA GLY A 93 35.67 -23.42 4.12
C GLY A 93 37.00 -22.79 4.50
N ARG A 94 37.88 -23.55 5.18
CA ARG A 94 39.25 -23.89 4.72
C ARG A 94 40.04 -24.71 5.76
N PRO A 95 40.77 -25.77 5.34
CA PRO A 95 41.85 -26.38 6.11
C PRO A 95 43.25 -26.15 5.48
N GLY A 96 44.29 -26.21 6.33
CA GLY A 96 45.72 -26.52 6.03
C GLY A 96 46.63 -25.31 5.73
N GLU A 97 47.50 -24.86 6.65
CA GLU A 97 48.84 -25.35 7.09
C GLU A 97 50.01 -25.06 6.12
N ALA A 98 50.91 -24.15 6.54
CA ALA A 98 52.36 -24.30 6.71
C ALA A 98 52.94 -23.07 7.42
#